data_AF-A0A966TUS1-F1
#
_entry.id   AF-A0A966TUS1-F1
#
_cell.length_a   1.000
_cell.length_b   1.000
_cell.length_c   1.000
_cell.angle_alpha   90.00
_cell.angle_beta   90.00
_cell.angle_gamma   90.00
#
_symmetry.space_group_name_H-M   'P 1'
#
loop_
_entity.id
_entity.type
_entity.pdbx_description
1 polymer ?
#
loop_
_entity_poly.entity_id
_entity_poly.type
_entity_poly.pdbx_seq_one_letter_code
_entity_poly.pdbx_strand_id
1 'polypeptide(L)'
;MHDVAIIGYGPVGATLANILGQAGLDVVALGQAPDGPVKMASIAPALGGFTAPLGRPVPQPRLSDGTLLDDRIGPRHALLLRGDMADTKALVGSSAVLVSDAALEAFLATHQALAALMRPDRQVVAFARTPAELATLV
;
A
#
# COMPACT_ATOMS: atom_id res chain seq x y z
N MET A 1 12.48 -23.55 23.10
CA MET A 1 12.38 -22.38 24.00
C MET A 1 12.17 -21.22 23.08
N HIS A 2 11.07 -20.50 23.20
CA HIS A 2 10.74 -19.39 22.30
C HIS A 2 11.19 -18.07 22.94
N ASP A 3 11.59 -17.11 22.12
CA ASP A 3 12.01 -15.78 22.57
C ASP A 3 10.79 -14.95 23.04
N VAL A 4 9.65 -15.12 22.36
CA VAL A 4 8.42 -14.37 22.63
C VAL A 4 7.19 -15.27 22.56
N ALA A 5 6.29 -15.12 23.52
CA ALA A 5 4.96 -15.73 23.51
C ALA A 5 3.87 -14.66 23.39
N ILE A 6 2.98 -14.81 22.40
CA ILE A 6 1.82 -13.94 22.17
C ILE A 6 0.56 -14.67 22.64
N ILE A 7 -0.23 -14.02 23.51
CA ILE A 7 -1.52 -14.55 23.98
C ILE A 7 -2.64 -13.87 23.20
N GLY A 8 -3.32 -14.65 22.36
CA GLY A 8 -4.36 -14.22 21.43
C GLY A 8 -3.84 -14.12 19.99
N TYR A 9 -4.51 -14.82 19.07
CA TYR A 9 -4.20 -14.80 17.62
C TYR A 9 -5.30 -14.11 16.81
N GLY A 10 -5.77 -12.95 17.30
CA GLY A 10 -6.60 -12.05 16.51
C GLY A 10 -5.77 -11.30 15.46
N PRO A 11 -6.38 -10.36 14.71
CA PRO A 11 -5.68 -9.59 13.67
C PRO A 11 -4.40 -8.90 14.16
N VAL A 12 -4.44 -8.37 15.39
CA VAL A 12 -3.30 -7.71 16.03
C VAL A 12 -2.21 -8.71 16.41
N GLY A 13 -2.56 -9.83 17.03
CA GLY A 13 -1.61 -10.86 17.45
C GLY A 13 -0.91 -11.53 16.26
N ALA A 14 -1.63 -11.76 15.17
CA ALA A 14 -1.07 -12.29 13.93
C ALA A 14 -0.09 -11.30 13.27
N THR A 15 -0.44 -10.00 13.27
CA THR A 15 0.44 -8.95 12.74
C THR A 15 1.73 -8.85 13.57
N LEU A 16 1.61 -8.85 14.89
CA LEU A 16 2.76 -8.79 15.79
C LEU A 16 3.67 -10.02 15.65
N ALA A 17 3.09 -11.22 15.54
CA ALA A 17 3.85 -12.45 15.34
C ALA A 17 4.68 -12.40 14.04
N ASN A 18 4.09 -11.89 12.96
CA ASN A 18 4.76 -11.77 11.68
C ASN A 18 5.93 -10.78 11.72
N ILE A 19 5.73 -9.60 12.32
CA ILE A 19 6.78 -8.58 12.45
C ILE A 19 7.96 -9.11 13.28
N LEU A 20 7.67 -9.74 14.43
CA LEU A 20 8.71 -10.27 15.31
C LEU A 20 9.45 -11.46 14.67
N GLY A 21 8.76 -12.31 13.92
CA GLY A 21 9.40 -13.38 13.14
C GLY A 21 10.33 -12.83 12.04
N GLN A 22 9.95 -11.75 11.36
CA GLN A 22 10.81 -11.07 10.38
C GLN A 22 12.03 -10.40 11.01
N ALA A 23 11.93 -10.02 12.29
CA ALA A 23 13.06 -9.55 13.09
C ALA A 23 13.99 -10.68 13.56
N GLY A 24 13.69 -11.94 13.19
CA GLY A 24 14.51 -13.11 13.51
C GLY A 24 14.24 -13.73 14.88
N LEU A 25 13.15 -13.36 15.55
CA LEU A 25 12.79 -13.90 16.85
C LEU A 25 12.00 -15.22 16.68
N ASP A 26 12.24 -16.19 17.56
CA ASP A 26 11.43 -17.40 17.65
C ASP A 26 10.14 -17.10 18.44
N VAL A 27 9.05 -16.88 17.71
CA VAL A 27 7.77 -16.43 18.28
C VAL A 27 6.75 -17.55 18.28
N VAL A 28 6.11 -17.77 19.43
CA VAL A 28 4.92 -18.63 19.55
C VAL A 28 3.69 -17.78 19.81
N ALA A 29 2.61 -18.01 19.07
CA ALA A 29 1.31 -17.39 19.35
C ALA A 29 0.31 -18.46 19.79
N LEU A 30 -0.42 -18.17 20.85
CA LEU A 30 -1.38 -19.07 21.48
C LEU A 30 -2.77 -18.44 21.38
N GLY A 31 -3.68 -19.09 20.67
CA GLY A 31 -5.08 -18.68 20.54
C GLY A 31 -6.03 -19.75 21.08
N GLN A 32 -7.21 -19.33 21.49
CA GLN A 32 -8.32 -20.24 21.79
C GLN A 32 -9.13 -20.42 20.51
N ALA A 33 -9.06 -21.61 19.91
CA ALA A 33 -10.07 -22.09 18.96
C ALA A 33 -11.05 -23.00 19.74
N PRO A 34 -12.32 -23.13 19.32
CA PRO A 34 -13.30 -23.97 20.02
C PRO A 34 -12.85 -25.42 20.22
N ASP A 35 -11.87 -25.91 19.44
CA ASP A 35 -11.41 -27.30 19.45
C ASP A 35 -9.99 -27.52 20.05
N GLY A 36 -9.47 -26.57 20.84
CA GLY A 36 -8.19 -26.72 21.56
C GLY A 36 -6.99 -25.98 20.94
N PRO A 37 -5.78 -26.09 21.53
CA PRO A 37 -4.62 -25.31 21.10
C PRO A 37 -4.09 -25.79 19.75
N VAL A 38 -4.33 -25.00 18.71
CA VAL A 38 -3.79 -25.24 17.37
C VAL A 38 -2.37 -24.67 17.30
N LYS A 39 -1.37 -25.55 17.18
CA LYS A 39 0.00 -25.17 16.82
C LYS A 39 0.12 -25.17 15.29
N MET A 40 0.03 -24.00 14.67
CA MET A 40 0.24 -23.86 13.22
C MET A 40 1.72 -23.55 12.95
N ALA A 41 2.38 -24.39 12.17
CA ALA A 41 3.62 -23.99 11.51
C ALA A 41 3.25 -23.04 10.37
N SER A 42 3.97 -21.91 10.26
CA SER A 42 3.74 -20.91 9.23
C SER A 42 3.83 -21.55 7.84
N ILE A 43 2.69 -21.78 7.19
CA ILE A 43 2.62 -21.97 5.74
C ILE A 43 2.46 -20.58 5.15
N ALA A 44 3.50 -19.76 5.29
CA ALA A 44 3.56 -18.56 4.49
C ALA A 44 3.72 -19.03 3.03
N PRO A 45 2.81 -18.69 2.10
CA PRO A 45 3.29 -18.48 0.75
C PRO A 45 4.39 -17.43 0.89
N ALA A 46 5.55 -17.63 0.26
CA ALA A 46 6.49 -16.54 0.11
C ALA A 46 5.71 -15.41 -0.53
N LEU A 47 5.38 -14.37 0.24
CA LEU A 47 4.89 -13.12 -0.30
C LEU A 47 5.98 -12.74 -1.29
N GLY A 48 5.65 -12.89 -2.58
CA GLY A 48 6.61 -12.75 -3.68
C GLY A 48 7.42 -11.49 -3.47
N GLY A 49 8.71 -11.53 -3.81
CA GLY A 49 9.62 -10.41 -3.63
C GLY A 49 9.07 -9.12 -4.24
N PHE A 50 8.33 -8.35 -3.45
CA PHE A 50 7.83 -7.04 -3.80
C PHE A 50 8.81 -6.05 -3.20
N THR A 51 9.82 -5.68 -3.98
CA THR A 51 10.61 -4.47 -3.71
C THR A 51 9.80 -3.26 -4.15
N ALA A 52 8.69 -2.99 -3.47
CA ALA A 52 7.95 -1.74 -3.60
C ALA A 52 7.73 -1.20 -2.18
N PRO A 53 7.93 0.10 -1.92
CA PRO A 53 7.70 0.68 -0.60
C PRO A 53 6.18 0.78 -0.38
N LEU A 54 5.54 -0.35 -0.06
CA LEU A 54 4.10 -0.48 0.17
C LEU A 54 3.72 -0.01 1.58
N GLY A 55 2.52 0.59 1.71
CA GLY A 55 1.90 0.89 3.00
C GLY A 55 2.02 2.33 3.51
N ARG A 56 2.45 3.29 2.68
CA ARG A 56 2.47 4.71 3.07
C ARG A 56 1.11 5.37 2.82
N PRO A 57 0.50 6.02 3.82
CA PRO A 57 -0.71 6.79 3.60
C PRO A 57 -0.40 7.92 2.62
N VAL A 58 -1.21 8.02 1.56
CA VAL A 58 -1.23 9.23 0.73
C VAL A 58 -1.76 10.35 1.63
N PRO A 59 -1.13 11.54 1.63
CA PRO A 59 -1.75 12.69 2.31
C PRO A 59 -3.16 12.90 1.76
N GLN A 60 -4.05 13.51 2.54
CA GLN A 60 -5.32 14.00 2.00
C GLN A 60 -5.22 15.50 1.70
N PRO A 61 -4.50 15.91 0.63
CA PRO A 61 -4.44 17.32 0.28
C PRO A 61 -5.81 17.80 -0.20
N ARG A 62 -6.04 19.09 0.00
CA ARG A 62 -7.03 19.82 -0.79
C ARG A 62 -6.42 20.13 -2.16
N LEU A 63 -7.14 19.79 -3.20
CA LEU A 63 -6.81 20.13 -4.58
C LEU A 63 -7.02 21.63 -4.83
N SER A 64 -6.52 22.12 -5.96
CA SER A 64 -6.62 23.53 -6.35
C SER A 64 -8.05 24.06 -6.45
N ASP A 65 -9.02 23.18 -6.71
CA ASP A 65 -10.46 23.49 -6.73
C ASP A 65 -11.14 23.47 -5.35
N GLY A 66 -10.37 23.23 -4.28
CA GLY A 66 -10.83 23.16 -2.90
C GLY A 66 -11.40 21.79 -2.47
N THR A 67 -11.58 20.85 -3.39
CA THR A 67 -12.04 19.48 -3.10
C THR A 67 -10.94 18.67 -2.41
N LEU A 68 -11.33 17.72 -1.55
CA LEU A 68 -10.36 16.75 -1.04
C LEU A 68 -10.00 15.76 -2.15
N LEU A 69 -8.72 15.35 -2.17
CA LEU A 69 -8.25 14.28 -3.05
C LEU A 69 -9.15 13.03 -2.94
N ASP A 70 -9.62 12.73 -1.74
CA ASP A 70 -10.46 11.58 -1.47
C ASP A 70 -11.85 11.69 -2.08
N ASP A 71 -12.47 12.87 -2.02
CA ASP A 71 -13.78 13.13 -2.63
C ASP A 71 -13.70 13.04 -4.16
N ARG A 72 -12.58 13.53 -4.74
CA ARG A 72 -12.33 13.46 -6.19
C ARG A 72 -12.17 12.03 -6.69
N ILE A 73 -11.50 11.18 -5.91
CA ILE A 73 -11.17 9.80 -6.31
C ILE A 73 -12.33 8.84 -6.01
N GLY A 74 -12.97 8.97 -4.84
CA GLY A 74 -13.98 8.03 -4.36
C GLY A 74 -13.41 6.62 -4.09
N PRO A 75 -14.19 5.54 -4.23
CA PRO A 75 -13.76 4.17 -3.93
C PRO A 75 -13.01 3.50 -5.10
N ARG A 76 -12.26 4.26 -5.89
CA ARG A 76 -11.62 3.78 -7.12
C ARG A 76 -10.11 3.78 -7.00
N HIS A 77 -9.46 3.06 -7.90
CA HIS A 77 -8.03 3.21 -8.11
C HIS A 77 -7.75 4.62 -8.64
N ALA A 78 -6.58 5.17 -8.36
CA ALA A 78 -6.19 6.45 -8.93
C ALA A 78 -4.72 6.46 -9.34
N LEU A 79 -4.45 7.16 -10.43
CA LEU A 79 -3.11 7.49 -10.86
C LEU A 79 -2.88 8.98 -10.57
N LEU A 80 -1.99 9.23 -9.61
CA LEU A 80 -1.56 10.56 -9.21
C LEU A 80 -0.38 10.96 -10.09
N LEU A 81 -0.44 12.13 -10.73
CA LEU A 81 0.54 12.58 -11.72
C LEU A 81 1.13 13.95 -11.35
N ARG A 82 2.41 14.12 -11.68
CA ARG A 82 3.07 15.43 -11.73
C ARG A 82 2.78 16.10 -13.08
N GLY A 83 2.21 17.30 -13.04
CA GLY A 83 1.94 18.11 -14.23
C GLY A 83 0.93 17.50 -15.22
N ASP A 84 0.71 18.21 -16.32
CA ASP A 84 -0.24 17.78 -17.35
C ASP A 84 0.45 16.78 -18.30
N MET A 85 0.10 15.50 -18.19
CA MET A 85 0.59 14.45 -19.08
C MET A 85 -0.56 13.92 -19.92
N ALA A 86 -0.73 14.53 -21.09
CA ALA A 86 -1.83 14.29 -22.03
C ALA A 86 -1.94 12.82 -22.47
N ASP A 87 -0.82 12.10 -22.56
CA ASP A 87 -0.76 10.72 -23.05
C ASP A 87 -1.16 9.67 -22.00
N THR A 88 -1.25 10.06 -20.71
CA THR A 88 -1.54 9.11 -19.64
C THR A 88 -3.02 8.68 -19.60
N LYS A 89 -3.92 9.47 -20.21
CA LYS A 89 -5.34 9.08 -20.38
C LYS A 89 -5.54 7.81 -21.21
N ALA A 90 -4.65 7.52 -22.15
CA ALA A 90 -4.74 6.34 -22.99
C ALA A 90 -4.23 5.06 -22.29
N LEU A 91 -3.36 5.22 -21.29
CA LEU A 91 -2.76 4.13 -20.55
C LEU A 91 -3.67 3.62 -19.43
N VAL A 92 -4.49 4.49 -18.84
CA VAL A 92 -5.32 4.14 -17.69
C VAL A 92 -6.60 3.45 -18.18
N GLY A 93 -6.68 2.14 -18.00
CA GLY A 93 -7.92 1.39 -18.19
C GLY A 93 -9.09 2.06 -17.44
N SER A 94 -10.32 1.90 -17.93
CA SER A 94 -11.52 2.68 -17.59
C SER A 94 -11.94 2.77 -16.11
N SER A 95 -11.22 2.12 -15.18
CA SER A 95 -11.56 2.04 -13.75
C SER A 95 -10.69 2.91 -12.83
N ALA A 96 -9.60 3.52 -13.32
CA ALA A 96 -8.73 4.35 -12.51
C ALA A 96 -8.92 5.85 -12.79
N VAL A 97 -8.88 6.65 -11.72
CA VAL A 97 -9.03 8.11 -11.76
C VAL A 97 -7.69 8.75 -12.01
N LEU A 98 -7.60 9.59 -13.02
CA LEU A 98 -6.44 10.45 -13.22
C LEU A 98 -6.58 11.71 -12.37
N VAL A 99 -5.60 11.96 -11.52
CA VAL A 99 -5.50 13.20 -10.76
C VAL A 99 -4.14 13.81 -10.99
N SER A 100 -4.13 15.00 -11.58
CA SER A 100 -2.98 15.87 -11.69
C SER A 100 -3.34 17.20 -11.04
N ASP A 101 -2.59 17.60 -10.02
CA ASP A 101 -2.80 18.83 -9.28
C ASP A 101 -1.52 19.27 -8.59
N ALA A 102 -1.30 20.59 -8.47
CA ALA A 102 -0.14 21.15 -7.80
C ALA A 102 0.00 20.68 -6.33
N ALA A 103 -1.12 20.34 -5.67
CA ALA A 103 -1.13 19.83 -4.31
C ALA A 103 -0.44 18.45 -4.16
N LEU A 104 -0.26 17.72 -5.26
CA LEU A 104 0.45 16.44 -5.30
C LEU A 104 1.96 16.60 -5.46
N GLU A 105 2.45 17.77 -5.84
CA GLU A 105 3.85 18.00 -6.18
C GLU A 105 4.80 17.67 -5.03
N ALA A 106 4.52 18.19 -3.83
CA ALA A 106 5.35 17.96 -2.66
C ALA A 106 5.42 16.47 -2.29
N PHE A 107 4.29 15.76 -2.38
CA PHE A 107 4.22 14.33 -2.10
C PHE A 107 5.04 13.52 -3.11
N LEU A 108 4.81 13.75 -4.41
CA LEU A 108 5.54 13.07 -5.47
C LEU A 108 7.03 13.45 -5.48
N ALA A 109 7.38 14.68 -5.10
CA ALA A 109 8.77 15.15 -5.04
C ALA A 109 9.53 14.49 -3.89
N THR A 110 8.89 14.37 -2.73
CA THR A 110 9.42 13.62 -1.57
C THR A 110 9.76 12.17 -1.93
N HIS A 111 8.98 11.57 -2.85
CA HIS A 111 9.17 10.19 -3.29
C HIS A 111 9.94 10.08 -4.62
N GLN A 112 10.46 11.20 -5.13
CA GLN A 112 11.19 11.28 -6.42
C GLN A 112 10.43 10.63 -7.58
N ALA A 113 9.09 10.70 -7.54
CA ALA A 113 8.21 10.07 -8.49
C ALA A 113 7.62 11.11 -9.45
N LEU A 114 7.36 10.68 -10.68
CA LEU A 114 6.52 11.35 -11.67
C LEU A 114 5.06 10.96 -11.49
N ALA A 115 4.81 9.72 -11.05
CA ALA A 115 3.46 9.22 -10.81
C ALA A 115 3.40 8.23 -9.65
N ALA A 116 2.21 8.06 -9.09
CA ALA A 116 1.91 7.03 -8.10
C ALA A 116 0.56 6.37 -8.39
N LEU A 117 0.52 5.04 -8.38
CA LEU A 117 -0.72 4.27 -8.43
C LEU A 117 -1.24 4.03 -7.01
N MET A 118 -2.49 4.42 -6.78
CA MET A 118 -3.18 4.30 -5.50
C MET A 118 -4.36 3.35 -5.60
N ARG A 119 -4.53 2.52 -4.57
CA ARG A 119 -5.67 1.61 -4.39
C ARG A 119 -6.91 2.31 -3.82
N PRO A 120 -8.11 1.70 -3.94
CA PRO A 120 -9.35 2.18 -3.31
C PRO A 120 -9.27 2.40 -1.80
N ASP A 121 -8.38 1.68 -1.10
CA ASP A 121 -8.12 1.80 0.34
C ASP A 121 -7.03 2.85 0.69
N ARG A 122 -6.66 3.67 -0.28
CA ARG A 122 -5.79 4.86 -0.17
C ARG A 122 -4.34 4.57 0.15
N GLN A 123 -3.92 3.36 -0.21
CA GLN A 123 -2.53 2.96 -0.19
C GLN A 123 -1.89 3.12 -1.56
N VAL A 124 -0.67 3.66 -1.60
CA VAL A 124 0.16 3.61 -2.81
C VAL A 124 0.68 2.19 -2.99
N VAL A 125 0.49 1.66 -4.19
CA VAL A 125 1.01 0.34 -4.58
C VAL A 125 2.29 0.41 -5.39
N ALA A 126 2.47 1.49 -6.15
CA ALA A 126 3.65 1.65 -6.98
C ALA A 126 3.89 3.12 -7.32
N PHE A 127 5.17 3.44 -7.58
CA PHE A 127 5.62 4.74 -8.05
C PHE A 127 6.30 4.55 -9.40
N ALA A 128 6.17 5.55 -10.29
CA ALA A 128 6.98 5.66 -11.49
C ALA A 128 7.86 6.89 -11.39
N ARG A 129 9.15 6.72 -11.57
CA ARG A 129 10.17 7.78 -11.59
C ARG A 129 10.55 8.17 -13.01
N THR A 130 10.24 7.32 -13.98
CA THR A 130 10.51 7.53 -15.40
C THR A 130 9.24 7.34 -16.24
N PRO A 131 9.17 7.93 -17.45
CA PRO A 131 8.05 7.67 -18.36
C PRO A 131 7.91 6.20 -18.75
N ALA A 132 9.03 5.46 -18.81
CA ALA A 132 9.01 4.02 -19.09
C ALA A 132 8.36 3.22 -17.94
N GLU A 133 8.70 3.54 -16.68
CA GLU A 133 8.04 2.94 -15.51
C GLU A 133 6.55 3.30 -15.45
N LEU A 134 6.18 4.52 -15.87
CA LEU A 134 4.77 4.92 -15.92
C LEU A 134 3.98 4.01 -16.85
N ALA A 135 4.53 3.64 -18.00
CA ALA A 135 3.88 2.70 -18.92
C ALA A 135 3.69 1.30 -18.34
N THR A 136 4.41 0.94 -17.27
CA THR A 136 4.27 -0.35 -16.56
C THR A 136 3.30 -0.30 -15.37
N LEU A 137 2.88 0.89 -14.94
CA LEU A 137 1.92 1.07 -13.83
C LEU A 137 0.47 0.80 -14.24
N VAL A 138 0.20 0.66 -15.54
CA VAL A 138 -1.13 0.79 -16.13
C VAL A 138 -1.46 -0.35 -17.06
#